data_AF-A0A223EPT4-F1
#
_entry.id   AF-A0A223EPT4-F1
#
_cell.length_a   1.000
_cell.length_b   1.000
_cell.length_c   1.000
_cell.angle_alpha   90.00
_cell.angle_beta   90.00
_cell.angle_gamma   90.00
#
_symmetry.space_group_name_H-M   'P 1'
#
loop_
_entity.id
_entity.type
_entity.pdbx_description
1 polymer ?
#
loop_
_entity_poly.entity_id
_entity_poly.type
_entity_poly.pdbx_seq_one_letter_code
_entity_poly.pdbx_strand_id
1 'polypeptide(L)'
;MPQTNSAFSAATQGSTVLQPLAGTLPLAKVFFPNELLDLENEYDPSTSTFTAKNSGVYLFITSLNFSPDPTGVPYQVRVQIQVNGSSVGTDDEFTRGDSGDFTLVSAKVNLNAGDTVEVFASSTTPGVLLPGKATRFEGARFPSPTA
;
A
#
# COMPACT_ATOMS: atom_id res chain seq x y z
N MET A 1 -10.88 -11.85 -28.19
CA MET A 1 -11.34 -11.70 -26.79
C MET A 1 -10.97 -10.29 -26.35
N PRO A 2 -11.85 -9.50 -25.71
CA PRO A 2 -11.43 -8.22 -25.15
C PRO A 2 -10.38 -8.50 -24.09
N GLN A 3 -9.28 -7.75 -24.12
CA GLN A 3 -8.27 -7.78 -23.07
C GLN A 3 -8.91 -7.14 -21.83
N THR A 4 -9.07 -7.89 -20.74
CA THR A 4 -9.50 -7.31 -19.46
C THR A 4 -8.34 -6.52 -18.89
N ASN A 5 -8.51 -5.21 -18.78
CA ASN A 5 -7.43 -4.31 -18.37
C ASN A 5 -7.58 -4.01 -16.88
N SER A 6 -6.98 -4.83 -16.03
CA SER A 6 -6.99 -4.60 -14.58
C SER A 6 -5.81 -3.71 -14.19
N ALA A 7 -6.10 -2.50 -13.73
CA ALA A 7 -5.13 -1.59 -13.13
C ALA A 7 -5.84 -0.56 -12.25
N PHE A 8 -5.21 -0.18 -11.14
CA PHE A 8 -5.64 0.91 -10.28
C PHE A 8 -4.44 1.69 -9.71
N SER A 9 -4.71 2.94 -9.32
CA SER A 9 -3.80 3.77 -8.51
C SER A 9 -4.64 4.58 -7.52
N ALA A 10 -4.24 4.54 -6.26
CA ALA A 10 -4.86 5.28 -5.18
C ALA A 10 -3.80 5.96 -4.32
N ALA A 11 -4.14 7.10 -3.72
CA ALA A 11 -3.23 7.85 -2.87
C ALA A 11 -3.96 8.50 -1.70
N THR A 12 -3.17 9.08 -0.80
CA THR A 12 -3.68 10.00 0.22
C THR A 12 -3.71 11.45 -0.28
N GLN A 13 -3.36 11.71 -1.55
CA GLN A 13 -3.42 13.05 -2.13
C GLN A 13 -4.82 13.64 -1.97
N GLY A 14 -4.92 14.87 -1.47
CA GLY A 14 -6.20 15.55 -1.25
C GLY A 14 -6.87 15.19 0.08
N SER A 15 -6.36 14.17 0.79
CA SER A 15 -6.75 13.91 2.18
C SER A 15 -6.06 14.89 3.13
N THR A 16 -6.78 15.36 4.14
CA THR A 16 -6.23 16.09 5.30
C THR A 16 -6.09 15.19 6.53
N VAL A 17 -6.50 13.93 6.42
CA VAL A 17 -6.48 12.97 7.53
C VAL A 17 -5.07 12.37 7.66
N LEU A 18 -4.46 12.61 8.81
CA LEU A 18 -3.23 11.94 9.23
C LEU A 18 -3.57 10.52 9.72
N GLN A 19 -2.76 9.54 9.33
CA GLN A 19 -2.93 8.16 9.79
C GLN A 19 -1.85 7.83 10.81
N PRO A 20 -2.20 7.73 12.11
CA PRO A 20 -1.21 7.52 13.15
C PRO A 20 -0.66 6.08 13.14
N LEU A 21 0.63 5.95 13.38
CA LEU A 21 1.27 4.70 13.78
C LEU A 21 1.68 4.85 15.24
N ALA A 22 1.24 3.92 16.10
CA ALA A 22 1.36 4.06 17.55
C ALA A 22 2.80 3.90 18.09
N GLY A 23 3.75 3.43 17.27
CA GLY A 23 5.09 3.05 17.71
C GLY A 23 5.05 1.73 18.47
N THR A 24 5.68 0.68 17.91
CA THR A 24 5.58 -0.76 18.20
C THR A 24 4.45 -1.49 17.46
N LEU A 25 4.52 -2.84 17.43
CA LEU A 25 3.48 -3.71 16.88
C LEU A 25 2.16 -3.52 17.66
N PRO A 26 0.99 -3.67 17.01
CA PRO A 26 0.77 -4.34 15.72
C PRO A 26 0.90 -3.45 14.49
N LEU A 27 0.89 -4.09 13.32
CA LEU A 27 0.67 -3.45 12.03
C LEU A 27 -0.72 -2.79 12.00
N ALA A 28 -0.80 -1.55 11.54
CA ALA A 28 -2.03 -0.83 11.26
C ALA A 28 -2.34 -0.84 9.76
N LYS A 29 -3.62 -0.97 9.40
CA LYS A 29 -4.07 -0.86 8.00
C LYS A 29 -3.83 0.57 7.51
N VAL A 30 -3.31 0.71 6.30
CA VAL A 30 -3.12 2.00 5.63
C VAL A 30 -4.25 2.24 4.64
N PHE A 31 -4.82 3.44 4.71
CA PHE A 31 -5.90 3.91 3.86
C PHE A 31 -5.40 4.85 2.75
N PHE A 32 -5.87 4.65 1.53
CA PHE A 32 -5.63 5.50 0.37
C PHE A 32 -7.00 5.90 -0.21
N PRO A 33 -7.69 6.88 0.39
CA PRO A 33 -9.09 7.16 0.11
C PRO A 33 -9.32 7.87 -1.23
N ASN A 34 -8.27 8.33 -1.92
CA ASN A 34 -8.41 9.02 -3.19
C ASN A 34 -7.98 8.10 -4.34
N GLU A 35 -8.96 7.61 -5.08
CA GLU A 35 -8.78 6.86 -6.32
C GLU A 35 -8.36 7.80 -7.46
N LEU A 36 -7.26 7.47 -8.14
CA LEU A 36 -6.72 8.23 -9.27
C LEU A 36 -6.97 7.53 -10.60
N LEU A 37 -7.05 6.19 -10.57
CA LEU A 37 -7.33 5.32 -11.69
C LEU A 37 -7.95 4.03 -11.14
N ASP A 38 -9.00 3.53 -11.77
CA ASP A 38 -9.47 2.15 -11.60
C ASP A 38 -10.18 1.71 -12.89
N LEU A 39 -9.53 0.82 -13.65
CA LEU A 39 -10.03 0.41 -14.97
C LEU A 39 -11.19 -0.57 -14.91
N GLU A 40 -11.26 -1.38 -13.85
CA GLU A 40 -12.24 -2.47 -13.71
C GLU A 40 -13.03 -2.37 -12.42
N ASN A 41 -12.94 -1.26 -11.68
CA ASN A 41 -13.65 -1.02 -10.43
C ASN A 41 -13.37 -2.14 -9.41
N GLU A 42 -12.09 -2.50 -9.27
CA GLU A 42 -11.56 -3.53 -8.38
C GLU A 42 -11.06 -2.96 -7.05
N TYR A 43 -10.78 -1.66 -6.99
CA TYR A 43 -10.38 -0.96 -5.77
C TYR A 43 -11.58 -0.32 -5.10
N ASP A 44 -11.72 -0.52 -3.78
CA ASP A 44 -12.70 0.20 -2.97
C ASP A 44 -11.99 1.26 -2.12
N PRO A 45 -12.14 2.56 -2.42
CA PRO A 45 -11.48 3.63 -1.67
C PRO A 45 -11.96 3.76 -0.22
N SER A 46 -13.18 3.30 0.10
CA SER A 46 -13.73 3.40 1.46
C SER A 46 -13.05 2.43 2.43
N THR A 47 -12.59 1.29 1.91
CA THR A 47 -11.87 0.27 2.67
C THR A 47 -10.38 0.23 2.32
N SER A 48 -9.96 0.87 1.24
CA SER A 48 -8.60 0.78 0.68
C SER A 48 -8.18 -0.65 0.39
N THR A 49 -9.09 -1.41 -0.19
CA THR A 49 -8.94 -2.83 -0.51
C THR A 49 -9.10 -3.02 -2.01
N PHE A 50 -8.10 -3.65 -2.63
CA PHE A 50 -8.23 -4.17 -3.99
C PHE A 50 -8.82 -5.59 -3.94
N THR A 51 -9.80 -5.91 -4.78
CA THR A 51 -10.38 -7.25 -4.92
C THR A 51 -10.24 -7.72 -6.37
N ALA A 52 -9.45 -8.77 -6.59
CA ALA A 52 -9.24 -9.29 -7.94
C ALA A 52 -10.56 -9.81 -8.53
N LYS A 53 -10.99 -9.29 -9.68
CA LYS A 53 -12.13 -9.85 -10.42
C LYS A 53 -11.75 -11.04 -11.30
N ASN A 54 -10.47 -11.14 -11.64
CA ASN A 54 -9.96 -12.16 -12.55
C ASN A 54 -8.73 -12.83 -11.94
N SER A 55 -8.59 -14.14 -12.11
CA SER A 55 -7.35 -14.82 -11.73
C SER A 55 -6.19 -14.39 -12.64
N GLY A 56 -4.97 -14.33 -12.11
CA GLY A 56 -3.78 -14.05 -12.90
C GLY A 56 -2.61 -13.51 -12.08
N VAL A 57 -1.55 -13.10 -12.78
CA VAL A 57 -0.37 -12.50 -12.15
C VAL A 57 -0.55 -10.98 -12.10
N TYR A 58 -0.34 -10.42 -10.92
CA TYR A 58 -0.44 -8.99 -10.62
C TYR A 58 0.89 -8.46 -10.09
N LEU A 59 1.16 -7.19 -10.35
CA LEU A 59 2.19 -6.40 -9.67
C LEU A 59 1.49 -5.36 -8.82
N PHE A 60 1.85 -5.31 -7.53
CA PHE A 60 1.46 -4.25 -6.61
C PHE A 60 2.68 -3.46 -6.19
N ILE A 61 2.50 -2.15 -6.03
CA ILE A 61 3.52 -1.21 -5.55
C ILE A 61 2.85 -0.32 -4.51
N THR A 62 3.48 -0.14 -3.36
CA THR A 62 3.06 0.88 -2.39
C THR A 62 4.27 1.62 -1.87
N SER A 63 4.07 2.89 -1.55
CA SER A 63 5.03 3.66 -0.79
C SER A 63 4.36 4.50 0.26
N LEU A 64 5.07 4.75 1.35
CA LEU A 64 4.58 5.47 2.52
C LEU A 64 5.55 6.59 2.87
N ASN A 65 5.05 7.81 3.08
CA ASN A 65 5.81 8.91 3.65
C ASN A 65 5.46 9.02 5.15
N PHE A 66 6.44 8.82 6.03
CA PHE A 66 6.24 8.78 7.48
C PHE A 66 7.03 9.90 8.17
N SER A 67 6.39 10.53 9.16
CA SER A 67 7.03 11.48 10.08
C SER A 67 6.96 10.94 11.51
N PRO A 68 8.09 10.73 12.20
CA PRO A 68 8.11 10.33 13.60
C PRO A 68 7.69 11.49 14.53
N ASP A 69 7.20 11.14 15.71
CA ASP A 69 7.00 12.02 16.86
C ASP A 69 7.38 11.28 18.16
N PRO A 70 8.47 11.65 18.85
CA PRO A 70 9.32 12.82 18.60
C PRO A 70 10.22 12.68 17.36
N THR A 71 10.65 13.81 16.80
CA THR A 71 11.68 13.85 15.75
C THR A 71 13.09 13.71 16.35
N GLY A 72 14.10 13.41 15.52
CA GLY A 72 15.50 13.32 15.98
C GLY A 72 15.84 12.01 16.70
N VAL A 73 14.93 11.04 16.74
CA VAL A 73 15.18 9.71 17.31
C VAL A 73 15.27 8.65 16.21
N PRO A 74 16.12 7.61 16.37
CA PRO A 74 16.12 6.50 15.43
C PRO A 74 14.77 5.78 15.42
N TYR A 75 14.33 5.38 14.23
CA TYR A 75 13.13 4.57 14.05
C TYR A 75 13.25 3.66 12.83
N GLN A 76 12.43 2.61 12.81
CA GLN A 76 12.25 1.73 11.68
C GLN A 76 10.78 1.76 11.27
N VAL A 77 10.50 1.95 9.98
CA VAL A 77 9.16 1.80 9.39
C VAL A 77 9.14 0.49 8.63
N ARG A 78 8.11 -0.31 8.89
CA ARG A 78 7.80 -1.54 8.15
C ARG A 78 6.52 -1.32 7.35
N VAL A 79 6.53 -1.70 6.09
CA VAL A 79 5.36 -1.76 5.23
C VAL A 79 5.15 -3.19 4.73
N GLN A 80 3.90 -3.61 4.63
CA GLN A 80 3.50 -4.90 4.09
C GLN A 80 2.39 -4.75 3.07
N ILE A 81 2.55 -5.46 1.95
CA ILE A 81 1.43 -5.80 1.07
C ILE A 81 0.93 -7.18 1.53
N GLN A 82 -0.37 -7.29 1.80
CA GLN A 82 -0.99 -8.54 2.24
C GLN A 82 -2.03 -9.01 1.23
N VAL A 83 -2.03 -10.32 0.93
CA VAL A 83 -3.09 -11.01 0.20
C VAL A 83 -3.86 -11.86 1.19
N ASN A 84 -5.17 -11.65 1.31
CA ASN A 84 -6.04 -12.37 2.25
C ASN A 84 -5.46 -12.42 3.69
N GLY A 85 -4.88 -11.30 4.16
CA GLY A 85 -4.25 -11.19 5.48
C GLY A 85 -2.84 -11.81 5.62
N SER A 86 -2.28 -12.38 4.55
CA SER A 86 -0.92 -12.95 4.54
C SER A 86 0.05 -12.04 3.80
N SER A 87 1.20 -11.70 4.40
CA SER A 87 2.20 -10.85 3.76
C SER A 87 2.81 -11.51 2.51
N VAL A 88 2.82 -10.77 1.41
CA VAL A 88 3.41 -11.17 0.12
C VAL A 88 4.54 -10.25 -0.35
N GLY A 89 4.69 -9.11 0.33
CA GLY A 89 5.79 -8.19 0.18
C GLY A 89 5.98 -7.45 1.49
N THR A 90 7.22 -7.34 1.95
CA THR A 90 7.59 -6.56 3.12
C THR A 90 8.82 -5.74 2.76
N ASP A 91 8.84 -4.50 3.19
CA ASP A 91 10.06 -3.68 3.22
C ASP A 91 10.15 -2.98 4.57
N ASP A 92 11.39 -2.81 5.03
CA ASP A 92 11.69 -2.15 6.28
C ASP A 92 12.79 -1.12 6.05
N GLU A 93 12.53 0.14 6.37
CA GLU A 93 13.53 1.20 6.26
C GLU A 93 13.93 1.69 7.66
N PHE A 94 15.23 1.95 7.85
CA PHE A 94 15.77 2.41 9.13
C PHE A 94 16.39 3.79 9.00
N THR A 95 15.89 4.74 9.78
CA THR A 95 16.38 6.12 9.81
C THR A 95 17.03 6.45 11.15
N ARG A 96 18.11 7.23 11.13
CA ARG A 96 18.85 7.67 12.34
C ARG A 96 18.25 8.89 13.06
N GLY A 97 17.16 9.47 12.54
CA GLY A 97 16.35 10.50 13.19
C GLY A 97 16.24 11.84 12.46
N ASP A 98 16.91 11.99 11.33
CA ASP A 98 17.26 13.31 10.79
C ASP A 98 16.26 13.84 9.73
N SER A 99 15.31 13.01 9.27
CA SER A 99 14.28 13.39 8.29
C SER A 99 13.15 12.36 8.24
N GLY A 100 11.99 12.75 7.72
CA GLY A 100 10.90 11.81 7.40
C GLY A 100 11.37 10.68 6.48
N ASP A 101 10.70 9.54 6.57
CA ASP A 101 11.08 8.30 5.88
C ASP A 101 10.15 8.02 4.70
N PHE A 102 10.72 7.41 3.66
CA PHE A 102 10.01 6.97 2.47
C PHE A 102 10.29 5.50 2.22
N THR A 103 9.37 4.63 2.61
CA THR A 103 9.48 3.18 2.39
C THR A 103 8.70 2.80 1.13
N LEU A 104 9.27 1.93 0.28
CA LEU A 104 8.64 1.46 -0.96
C LEU A 104 8.78 -0.05 -1.09
N VAL A 105 7.65 -0.74 -1.22
CA VAL A 105 7.63 -2.19 -1.45
C VAL A 105 6.85 -2.50 -2.72
N SER A 106 7.27 -3.55 -3.41
CA SER A 106 6.52 -4.14 -4.51
C SER A 106 6.38 -5.65 -4.30
N ALA A 107 5.27 -6.21 -4.79
CA ALA A 107 5.01 -7.63 -4.73
C ALA A 107 4.40 -8.09 -6.06
N LYS A 108 4.98 -9.15 -6.65
CA LYS A 108 4.39 -9.85 -7.79
C LYS A 108 3.73 -11.12 -7.28
N VAL A 109 2.43 -11.24 -7.48
CA VAL A 109 1.61 -12.31 -6.89
C VAL A 109 0.68 -12.92 -7.93
N ASN A 110 0.37 -14.20 -7.79
CA ASN A 110 -0.71 -14.84 -8.52
C ASN A 110 -1.97 -14.81 -7.64
N LEU A 111 -3.03 -14.19 -8.12
CA LEU A 111 -4.32 -14.09 -7.44
C LEU A 111 -5.37 -14.97 -8.10
N ASN A 112 -6.30 -15.45 -7.30
CA ASN A 112 -7.59 -15.95 -7.77
C ASN A 112 -8.62 -14.81 -7.76
N ALA A 113 -9.66 -14.94 -8.58
CA ALA A 113 -10.82 -14.06 -8.47
C ALA A 113 -11.41 -14.13 -7.04
N GLY A 114 -11.62 -12.97 -6.43
CA GLY A 114 -12.09 -12.81 -5.05
C GLY A 114 -10.98 -12.58 -4.02
N ASP A 115 -9.71 -12.81 -4.35
CA ASP A 115 -8.60 -12.51 -3.43
C ASP A 115 -8.50 -10.99 -3.19
N THR A 116 -8.27 -10.60 -1.94
CA THR A 116 -8.11 -9.20 -1.55
C THR A 116 -6.66 -8.83 -1.34
N VAL A 117 -6.30 -7.59 -1.65
CA VAL A 117 -4.98 -7.02 -1.42
C VAL A 117 -5.08 -5.69 -0.66
N GLU A 118 -4.33 -5.60 0.42
CA GLU A 118 -4.35 -4.50 1.37
C GLU A 118 -2.93 -4.12 1.80
N VAL A 119 -2.74 -2.90 2.31
CA VAL A 119 -1.45 -2.43 2.81
C VAL A 119 -1.52 -2.20 4.31
N PHE A 120 -0.46 -2.63 5.00
CA PHE A 120 -0.30 -2.49 6.43
C PHE A 120 1.06 -1.89 6.76
N ALA A 121 1.15 -1.12 7.84
CA ALA A 121 2.40 -0.50 8.26
C ALA A 121 2.55 -0.47 9.78
N SER A 122 3.78 -0.44 10.24
CA SER A 122 4.15 -0.21 11.64
C SER A 122 5.41 0.62 11.71
N SER A 123 5.61 1.32 12.81
CA SER A 123 6.88 1.97 13.12
C SER A 123 7.34 1.56 14.50
N THR A 124 8.64 1.57 14.79
CA THR A 124 9.16 1.38 16.16
C THR A 124 8.93 2.60 17.05
N THR A 125 8.63 3.75 16.45
CA THR A 125 8.42 5.04 17.13
C THR A 125 7.06 5.60 16.71
N PRO A 126 6.29 6.24 17.62
CA PRO A 126 5.03 6.87 17.24
C PRO A 126 5.23 7.90 16.12
N GLY A 127 4.19 8.13 15.34
CA GLY A 127 4.22 9.14 14.28
C GLY A 127 3.01 9.06 13.37
N VAL A 128 3.11 9.68 12.20
CA VAL A 128 2.01 9.77 11.24
C VAL A 128 2.47 9.49 9.82
N LEU A 129 1.61 8.83 9.04
CA LEU A 129 1.72 8.82 7.59
C LEU A 129 1.25 10.17 7.04
N LEU A 130 2.11 10.82 6.27
CA LEU A 130 1.86 12.12 5.69
C LEU A 130 1.01 12.00 4.40
N PRO A 131 -0.01 12.85 4.23
CA PRO A 131 -0.83 12.84 3.03
C PRO A 131 -0.07 13.39 1.83
N GLY A 132 -0.37 12.85 0.64
CA GLY A 132 0.19 13.32 -0.62
C GLY A 132 0.31 12.21 -1.67
N LYS A 133 0.88 12.55 -2.83
CA LYS A 133 1.15 11.56 -3.91
C LYS A 133 2.22 10.54 -3.53
N ALA A 134 3.04 10.86 -2.53
CA ALA A 134 4.11 10.02 -2.02
C ALA A 134 3.57 8.78 -1.27
N THR A 135 2.46 8.95 -0.54
CA THR A 135 1.77 7.85 0.16
C THR A 135 0.69 7.29 -0.75
N ARG A 136 1.00 6.20 -1.46
CA ARG A 136 0.20 5.62 -2.56
C ARG A 136 0.18 4.09 -2.57
N PHE A 137 -0.82 3.54 -3.24
CA PHE A 137 -1.00 2.12 -3.49
C PHE A 137 -1.50 1.90 -4.91
N GLU A 138 -0.80 1.07 -5.67
CA GLU A 138 -0.98 0.91 -7.10
C GLU A 138 -0.88 -0.57 -7.44
N GLY A 139 -1.61 -1.01 -8.47
CA GLY A 139 -1.49 -2.36 -8.96
C GLY A 139 -2.01 -2.52 -10.38
N ALA A 140 -1.47 -3.53 -11.06
CA ALA A 140 -1.92 -3.90 -12.40
C ALA A 140 -1.72 -5.41 -12.64
N ARG A 141 -2.62 -5.98 -13.43
CA ARG A 141 -2.53 -7.36 -13.90
C ARG A 141 -1.63 -7.43 -15.13
N PHE A 142 -0.72 -8.39 -15.15
CA PHE A 142 0.05 -8.68 -16.37
C PHE A 142 -0.87 -9.24 -17.46
N PRO A 143 -0.62 -8.90 -18.73
CA PRO A 143 -1.30 -9.56 -19.84
C PRO A 143 -1.11 -11.07 -19.72
N SER A 144 -2.22 -11.82 -19.72
CA SER A 144 -2.13 -13.27 -19.87
C SER A 144 -1.87 -13.59 -21.34
N PRO A 145 -1.01 -14.58 -21.67
CA PRO A 145 -0.89 -15.06 -23.03
C PRO A 145 -2.28 -15.47 -23.52
N THR A 146 -2.74 -14.87 -24.62
CA THR A 146 -3.83 -15.43 -25.40
C THR A 146 -3.25 -16.60 -26.18
N ALA A 147 -3.78 -17.81 -25.92
CA ALA A 147 -3.54 -18.97 -26.78
C ALA A 147 -4.12 -18.74 -28.19
#